data_AF-A0A950ULB2-F1
#
_entry.id   AF-A0A950ULB2-F1
#
_cell.length_a   1.000
_cell.length_b   1.000
_cell.length_c   1.000
_cell.angle_alpha   90.00
_cell.angle_beta   90.00
_cell.angle_gamma   90.00
#
_symmetry.space_group_name_H-M   'P 1'
#
loop_
_entity.id
_entity.type
_entity.pdbx_description
1 polymer ?
#
loop_
_entity_poly.entity_id
_entity_poly.type
_entity_poly.pdbx_seq_one_letter_code
_entity_poly.pdbx_strand_id
1 'polypeptide(L)'
;MTAIFEETAAPHDHVPPRPVDKLPELAPIAARRKAAEKLVDTFDLEPDAATCIANAVVDPAELRRSIQTPTALAITGGTLLAVRARVWTRRTLPDIRNPRIGDARRHPIAIEPGTDEESRFAPVDDPTSKGITSHLEVEVESAEHMAWASALAARAVLDANDWRYSIRNQGVLTEV
;
A
#
# COMPACT_ATOMS: atom_id res chain seq x y z
N MET A 1 3.35 57.38 -4.54
CA MET A 1 2.87 56.58 -5.68
C MET A 1 3.49 55.20 -5.49
N THR A 2 2.79 54.34 -4.76
CA THR A 2 3.34 53.06 -4.28
C THR A 2 2.75 51.99 -5.18
N ALA A 3 3.57 51.43 -6.06
CA ALA A 3 3.17 50.31 -6.91
C ALA A 3 3.02 49.08 -6.02
N ILE A 4 1.78 48.63 -5.85
CA ILE A 4 1.45 47.35 -5.24
C ILE A 4 1.77 46.32 -6.31
N PHE A 5 2.86 45.57 -6.13
CA PHE A 5 3.12 44.39 -6.95
C PHE A 5 2.08 43.35 -6.56
N GLU A 6 1.07 43.20 -7.41
CA GLU A 6 0.14 42.10 -7.35
C GLU A 6 0.95 40.83 -7.65
N GLU A 7 1.25 40.06 -6.61
CA GLU A 7 1.84 38.73 -6.74
C GLU A 7 0.78 37.85 -7.41
N THR A 8 0.80 37.82 -8.74
CA THR A 8 0.04 36.83 -9.52
C THR A 8 0.55 35.46 -9.09
N ALA A 9 -0.18 34.81 -8.18
CA ALA A 9 -0.01 33.42 -7.85
C ALA A 9 0.02 32.63 -9.17
N ALA A 10 1.17 32.02 -9.47
CA ALA A 10 1.29 31.14 -10.61
C ALA A 10 0.14 30.13 -10.54
N PRO A 11 -0.60 29.88 -11.64
CA PRO A 11 -1.65 28.88 -11.63
C PRO A 11 -1.00 27.60 -11.13
N HIS A 12 -1.47 27.11 -9.98
CA HIS A 12 -1.05 25.82 -9.49
C HIS A 12 -1.19 24.85 -10.66
N ASP A 13 -0.05 24.28 -11.06
CA ASP A 13 0.12 23.34 -12.16
C ASP A 13 -0.57 22.02 -11.80
N HIS A 14 -1.89 22.10 -11.64
CA HIS A 14 -2.78 21.02 -11.27
C HIS A 14 -3.06 20.25 -12.54
N VAL A 15 -2.32 19.17 -12.73
CA VAL A 15 -2.66 18.16 -13.73
C VAL A 15 -4.10 17.74 -13.46
N PRO A 16 -5.04 17.96 -14.41
CA PRO A 16 -6.43 17.58 -14.21
C PRO A 16 -6.48 16.07 -13.91
N PRO A 17 -7.38 15.63 -13.01
CA PRO A 17 -7.48 14.21 -12.68
C PRO A 17 -7.75 13.43 -13.96
N ARG A 18 -7.01 12.31 -14.15
CA ARG A 18 -7.22 11.45 -15.31
C ARG A 18 -8.70 11.04 -15.38
N PRO A 19 -9.29 10.95 -16.59
CA PRO A 19 -10.65 10.47 -16.76
C PRO A 19 -10.85 9.15 -16.02
N VAL A 20 -11.95 9.05 -15.26
CA VAL A 20 -12.24 7.85 -14.47
C VAL A 20 -12.79 6.77 -15.40
N ASP A 21 -12.03 5.69 -15.59
CA ASP A 21 -12.49 4.53 -16.33
C ASP A 21 -13.64 3.81 -15.60
N LYS A 22 -14.46 3.06 -16.35
CA LYS A 22 -15.51 2.22 -15.75
C LYS A 22 -14.87 1.21 -14.79
N LEU A 23 -15.36 1.21 -13.55
CA LEU A 23 -14.88 0.28 -12.52
C LEU A 23 -15.10 -1.18 -12.97
N PRO A 24 -14.12 -2.08 -12.74
CA PRO A 24 -14.28 -3.49 -13.06
C PRO A 24 -15.43 -4.14 -12.29
N GLU A 25 -16.08 -5.12 -12.90
CA GLU A 25 -17.10 -5.93 -12.23
C GLU A 25 -16.44 -6.95 -11.30
N LEU A 26 -16.99 -7.09 -10.09
CA LEU A 26 -16.44 -8.01 -9.11
C LEU A 26 -16.70 -9.46 -9.54
N ALA A 27 -15.64 -10.25 -9.61
CA ALA A 27 -15.76 -11.67 -9.93
C ALA A 27 -16.62 -12.44 -8.88
N PRO A 28 -17.33 -13.51 -9.32
CA PRO A 28 -18.12 -14.36 -8.41
C PRO A 28 -17.28 -14.92 -7.25
N ILE A 29 -17.90 -15.06 -6.07
CA ILE A 29 -17.24 -15.56 -4.84
C ILE A 29 -16.54 -16.90 -5.08
N ALA A 30 -17.20 -17.83 -5.78
CA ALA A 30 -16.64 -19.15 -6.07
C ALA A 30 -15.37 -19.09 -6.94
N ALA A 31 -15.29 -18.14 -7.87
CA ALA A 31 -14.11 -17.97 -8.72
C ALA A 31 -12.91 -17.45 -7.91
N ARG A 32 -13.16 -16.49 -7.01
CA ARG A 32 -12.14 -15.95 -6.09
C ARG A 32 -11.65 -17.00 -5.10
N ARG A 33 -12.56 -17.78 -4.50
CA ARG A 33 -12.21 -18.87 -3.60
C ARG A 33 -11.30 -19.90 -4.26
N LYS A 34 -11.63 -20.34 -5.49
CA LYS A 34 -10.77 -21.27 -6.26
C LYS A 34 -9.39 -20.69 -6.58
N ALA A 35 -9.29 -19.37 -6.78
CA ALA A 35 -8.00 -18.71 -6.99
C ALA A 35 -7.17 -18.65 -5.70
N ALA A 36 -7.82 -18.38 -4.56
CA ALA A 36 -7.17 -18.43 -3.25
C ALA A 36 -6.67 -19.85 -2.92
N GLU A 37 -7.52 -20.87 -3.08
CA GLU A 37 -7.13 -22.29 -2.93
C GLU A 37 -5.89 -22.61 -3.77
N LYS A 38 -5.86 -22.15 -5.04
CA LYS A 38 -4.72 -22.40 -5.92
C LYS A 38 -3.43 -21.69 -5.49
N LEU A 39 -3.53 -20.50 -4.88
CA LEU A 39 -2.39 -19.77 -4.33
C LEU A 39 -1.80 -20.51 -3.13
N VAL A 40 -2.65 -21.04 -2.25
CA VAL A 40 -2.24 -21.90 -1.13
C VAL A 40 -1.54 -23.16 -1.66
N ASP A 41 -2.20 -23.90 -2.56
CA ASP A 41 -1.68 -25.18 -3.07
C ASP A 41 -0.33 -25.06 -3.81
N THR A 42 -0.07 -23.92 -4.46
CA THR A 42 1.09 -23.76 -5.34
C THR A 42 2.26 -23.05 -4.66
N PHE A 43 1.98 -22.12 -3.74
CA PHE A 43 3.01 -21.26 -3.12
C PHE A 43 3.04 -21.33 -1.60
N ASP A 44 2.25 -22.21 -0.98
CA ASP A 44 2.15 -22.34 0.48
C ASP A 44 1.87 -21.00 1.16
N LEU A 45 1.03 -20.18 0.53
CA LEU A 45 0.58 -18.92 1.08
C LEU A 45 -0.39 -19.18 2.24
N GLU A 46 -0.34 -18.32 3.25
CA GLU A 46 -1.34 -18.34 4.32
C GLU A 46 -2.75 -18.11 3.74
N PRO A 47 -3.79 -18.83 4.19
CA PRO A 47 -5.13 -18.75 3.62
C PRO A 47 -5.73 -17.34 3.59
N ASP A 48 -5.45 -16.52 4.61
CA ASP A 48 -5.94 -15.15 4.69
C ASP A 48 -5.24 -14.23 3.68
N ALA A 49 -3.93 -14.39 3.50
CA ALA A 49 -3.17 -13.69 2.48
C ALA A 49 -3.64 -14.07 1.06
N ALA A 50 -3.80 -15.37 0.80
CA ALA A 50 -4.31 -15.87 -0.48
C ALA A 50 -5.72 -15.34 -0.78
N THR A 51 -6.59 -15.28 0.23
CA THR A 51 -7.94 -14.72 0.11
C THR A 51 -7.91 -13.22 -0.17
N CYS A 52 -7.02 -12.48 0.49
CA CYS A 52 -6.83 -11.04 0.25
C CYS A 52 -6.41 -10.77 -1.20
N ILE A 53 -5.40 -11.49 -1.70
CA ILE A 53 -4.93 -11.38 -3.10
C ILE A 53 -6.05 -11.73 -4.07
N ALA A 54 -6.73 -12.86 -3.87
CA ALA A 54 -7.81 -13.30 -4.77
C ALA A 54 -9.00 -12.33 -4.79
N ASN A 55 -9.26 -11.61 -3.69
CA ASN A 55 -10.30 -10.58 -3.63
C ASN A 55 -9.90 -9.28 -4.33
N ALA A 56 -8.61 -9.01 -4.46
CA ALA A 56 -8.09 -7.84 -5.16
C ALA A 56 -7.93 -8.06 -6.66
N VAL A 57 -8.02 -9.30 -7.17
CA VAL A 57 -7.86 -9.58 -8.60
C VAL A 57 -9.15 -9.33 -9.39
N VAL A 58 -9.02 -8.69 -10.55
CA VAL A 58 -10.12 -8.41 -11.49
C VAL A 58 -10.62 -9.70 -12.16
N ASP A 59 -9.71 -10.53 -12.68
CA ASP A 59 -10.03 -11.83 -13.31
C ASP A 59 -9.33 -13.00 -12.57
N PRO A 60 -10.04 -13.74 -11.70
CA PRO A 60 -9.49 -14.90 -11.02
C PRO A 60 -9.10 -16.06 -11.96
N ALA A 61 -9.61 -16.12 -13.19
CA ALA A 61 -9.18 -17.10 -14.17
C ALA A 61 -7.81 -16.74 -14.76
N GLU A 62 -7.55 -15.46 -15.03
CA GLU A 62 -6.23 -14.94 -15.43
C GLU A 62 -5.19 -15.24 -14.35
N LEU A 63 -5.50 -14.94 -13.09
CA LEU A 63 -4.63 -15.25 -11.96
C LEU A 63 -4.31 -16.75 -11.92
N ARG A 64 -5.31 -17.64 -12.00
CA ARG A 64 -5.08 -19.10 -11.99
C ARG A 64 -4.19 -19.58 -13.15
N ARG A 65 -4.32 -19.00 -14.34
CA ARG A 65 -3.42 -19.30 -15.47
C ARG A 65 -1.99 -18.83 -15.18
N SER A 66 -1.85 -17.62 -14.64
CA SER A 66 -0.52 -17.09 -14.29
C SER A 66 0.15 -17.85 -13.15
N ILE A 67 -0.61 -18.42 -12.20
CA ILE A 67 -0.06 -19.29 -11.13
C ILE A 67 0.56 -20.58 -11.71
N GLN A 68 0.00 -21.12 -12.80
CA GLN A 68 0.54 -22.34 -13.43
C GLN A 68 1.85 -22.08 -14.19
N THR A 69 2.09 -20.83 -14.60
CA THR A 69 3.25 -20.43 -15.41
C THR A 69 3.85 -19.13 -14.86
N PRO A 70 4.36 -19.15 -13.61
CA PRO A 70 4.94 -17.96 -13.01
C PRO A 70 6.20 -17.54 -13.77
N THR A 71 6.42 -16.24 -13.90
CA THR A 71 7.63 -15.71 -14.53
C THR A 71 8.77 -15.73 -13.52
N ALA A 72 9.83 -16.48 -13.80
CA ALA A 72 11.04 -16.49 -12.98
C ALA A 72 11.88 -15.24 -13.24
N LEU A 73 12.15 -14.46 -12.20
CA LEU A 73 13.01 -13.28 -12.23
C LEU A 73 14.24 -13.55 -11.37
N ALA A 74 15.42 -13.56 -11.99
CA ALA A 74 16.68 -13.70 -11.26
C ALA A 74 16.97 -12.43 -10.46
N ILE A 75 17.24 -12.58 -9.15
CA ILE A 75 17.64 -11.50 -8.25
C ILE A 75 18.91 -11.90 -7.51
N THR A 76 19.61 -10.92 -6.93
CA THR A 76 20.77 -11.22 -6.09
C THR A 76 20.31 -12.05 -4.89
N GLY A 77 20.84 -13.28 -4.78
CA GLY A 77 20.49 -14.20 -3.69
C GLY A 77 19.31 -15.15 -3.97
N GLY A 78 18.70 -15.14 -5.16
CA GLY A 78 17.66 -16.11 -5.48
C GLY A 78 16.85 -15.86 -6.75
N THR A 79 15.69 -16.51 -6.83
CA THR A 79 14.74 -16.38 -7.94
C THR A 79 13.38 -15.97 -7.39
N LEU A 80 12.82 -14.87 -7.91
CA LEU A 80 11.48 -14.40 -7.58
C LEU A 80 10.48 -14.95 -8.62
N LEU A 81 9.41 -15.56 -8.14
CA LEU A 81 8.31 -16.05 -8.99
C LEU A 81 7.23 -14.97 -9.10
N ALA A 82 7.14 -14.33 -10.26
CA ALA A 82 6.17 -13.27 -10.52
C ALA A 82 4.89 -13.83 -11.15
N VAL A 83 3.76 -13.55 -10.51
CA VAL A 83 2.41 -13.83 -11.04
C VAL A 83 1.81 -12.51 -11.49
N ARG A 84 1.28 -12.47 -12.72
CA ARG A 84 0.67 -11.28 -13.30
C ARG A 84 -0.84 -11.42 -13.28
N ALA A 85 -1.50 -10.43 -12.69
CA ALA A 85 -2.95 -10.27 -12.74
C ALA A 85 -3.29 -8.80 -12.62
N ARG A 86 -4.38 -8.37 -13.27
CA ARG A 86 -4.94 -7.04 -13.01
C ARG A 86 -5.59 -7.02 -11.64
N VAL A 87 -5.24 -6.02 -10.85
CA VAL A 87 -5.80 -5.83 -9.50
C VAL A 87 -6.70 -4.60 -9.44
N TRP A 88 -7.78 -4.72 -8.68
CA TRP A 88 -8.67 -3.65 -8.31
C TRP A 88 -9.23 -3.96 -6.92
N THR A 89 -9.20 -2.97 -6.03
CA THR A 89 -9.76 -3.11 -4.68
C THR A 89 -10.82 -2.04 -4.41
N ARG A 90 -11.90 -2.46 -3.75
CA ARG A 90 -12.90 -1.53 -3.17
C ARG A 90 -12.49 -1.02 -1.80
N ARG A 91 -11.51 -1.66 -1.17
CA ARG A 91 -11.06 -1.38 0.18
C ARG A 91 -9.62 -0.94 0.11
N THR A 92 -9.40 0.33 0.38
CA THR A 92 -8.08 0.92 0.52
C THR A 92 -7.85 1.25 1.98
N LEU A 93 -6.64 1.02 2.46
CA LEU A 93 -6.20 1.42 3.78
C LEU A 93 -4.89 2.22 3.60
N PRO A 94 -4.71 3.35 4.29
CA PRO A 94 -3.42 4.03 4.35
C PRO A 94 -2.34 3.05 4.81
N ASP A 95 -1.23 2.98 4.09
CA ASP A 95 -0.12 2.12 4.50
C ASP A 95 0.54 2.71 5.75
N ILE A 96 0.27 2.08 6.91
CA ILE A 96 0.83 2.43 8.22
C ILE A 96 2.37 2.36 8.24
N ARG A 97 2.96 1.71 7.24
CA ARG A 97 4.42 1.58 7.10
C ARG A 97 5.03 2.51 6.07
N ASN A 98 4.23 3.36 5.42
CA ASN A 98 4.74 4.22 4.36
C ASN A 98 5.94 5.01 4.88
N PRO A 99 7.17 4.80 4.37
CA PRO A 99 8.37 5.42 4.95
C PRO A 99 8.31 6.95 4.97
N ARG A 100 7.45 7.54 4.12
CA ARG A 100 7.18 8.99 4.09
C ARG A 100 6.57 9.54 5.37
N ILE A 101 5.99 8.69 6.22
CA ILE A 101 5.41 9.10 7.50
C ILE A 101 6.45 9.14 8.63
N GLY A 102 7.73 8.83 8.33
CA GLY A 102 8.80 8.76 9.32
C GLY A 102 8.91 10.01 10.20
N ASP A 103 8.80 11.19 9.60
CA ASP A 103 8.85 12.47 10.32
C ASP A 103 7.67 12.68 11.27
N ALA A 104 6.53 12.07 10.97
CA ALA A 104 5.31 12.10 11.79
C ALA A 104 5.31 11.04 12.90
N ARG A 105 6.21 10.05 12.87
CA ARG A 105 6.30 9.03 13.92
C ARG A 105 6.96 9.62 15.17
N ARG A 106 6.35 9.39 16.32
CA ARG A 106 6.89 9.71 17.64
C ARG A 106 6.83 8.48 18.51
N HIS A 107 7.90 8.24 19.27
CA HIS A 107 7.92 7.15 20.25
C HIS A 107 7.23 7.63 21.54
N PRO A 108 6.43 6.80 22.25
CA PRO A 108 5.73 7.19 23.48
C PRO A 108 6.63 7.82 24.53
N ILE A 109 7.89 7.38 24.62
CA ILE A 109 8.90 7.95 25.55
C ILE A 109 9.17 9.45 25.33
N ALA A 110 8.89 9.97 24.13
CA ALA A 110 9.09 11.37 23.78
C ALA A 110 7.84 12.23 24.06
N ILE A 111 6.72 11.62 24.46
CA ILE A 111 5.43 12.28 24.70
C ILE A 111 5.06 12.13 26.18
N GLU A 112 4.47 13.17 26.76
CA GLU A 112 4.00 13.11 28.15
C GLU A 112 2.88 12.05 28.28
N PRO A 113 2.97 11.12 29.24
CA PRO A 113 1.98 10.05 29.39
C PRO A 113 0.56 10.59 29.57
N GLY A 114 -0.38 10.08 28.77
CA GLY A 114 -1.80 10.43 28.85
C GLY A 114 -2.22 11.64 28.01
N THR A 115 -1.31 12.19 27.19
CA THR A 115 -1.61 13.29 26.27
C THR A 115 -2.61 12.86 25.19
N ASP A 116 -2.29 11.77 24.48
CA ASP A 116 -3.06 11.20 23.39
C ASP A 116 -2.62 9.75 23.11
N GLU A 117 -3.09 9.18 22.01
CA GLU A 117 -2.72 7.85 21.53
C GLU A 117 -1.22 7.72 21.19
N GLU A 118 -0.51 8.79 20.82
CA GLU A 118 0.95 8.76 20.59
C GLU A 118 1.72 8.51 21.89
N SER A 119 1.15 8.90 23.03
CA SER A 119 1.69 8.58 24.36
C SER A 119 1.43 7.13 24.80
N ARG A 120 0.56 6.41 24.08
CA ARG A 120 0.12 5.04 24.43
C ARG A 120 0.75 3.97 23.54
N PHE A 121 0.80 4.18 22.23
CA PHE A 121 1.22 3.16 21.27
C PHE A 121 2.60 3.48 20.67
N ALA A 122 3.47 2.48 20.62
CA ALA A 122 4.72 2.59 19.88
C ALA A 122 4.45 2.67 18.37
N PRO A 123 5.30 3.35 17.58
CA PRO A 123 5.21 3.27 16.13
C PRO A 123 5.24 1.81 15.64
N VAL A 124 4.42 1.51 14.63
CA VAL A 124 4.40 0.18 14.01
C VAL A 124 5.75 -0.13 13.37
N ASP A 125 6.33 -1.26 13.75
CA ASP A 125 7.63 -1.74 13.29
C ASP A 125 7.63 -2.12 11.80
N ASP A 126 8.85 -2.28 11.28
CA ASP A 126 9.06 -2.78 9.92
C ASP A 126 8.57 -4.24 9.77
N PRO A 127 8.15 -4.64 8.57
CA PRO A 127 7.61 -5.97 8.34
C PRO A 127 8.67 -7.03 8.59
N THR A 128 8.29 -8.07 9.31
CA THR A 128 9.17 -9.19 9.58
C THR A 128 8.75 -10.41 8.78
N SER A 129 9.68 -11.35 8.60
CA SER A 129 9.39 -12.68 8.09
C SER A 129 9.90 -13.69 9.09
N LYS A 130 9.18 -14.79 9.28
CA LYS A 130 9.67 -15.95 10.03
C LYS A 130 10.67 -16.78 9.22
N GLY A 131 10.98 -16.39 7.98
CA GLY A 131 11.88 -17.09 7.06
C GLY A 131 11.31 -18.38 6.46
N ILE A 132 10.12 -18.79 6.90
CA ILE A 132 9.41 -20.00 6.49
C ILE A 132 8.13 -19.70 5.70
N THR A 133 7.60 -18.48 5.81
CA THR A 133 6.36 -18.06 5.15
C THR A 133 6.66 -17.19 3.95
N SER A 134 5.81 -17.28 2.92
CA SER A 134 5.90 -16.51 1.67
C SER A 134 5.30 -15.11 1.78
N HIS A 135 5.13 -14.58 3.00
CA HIS A 135 4.59 -13.25 3.29
C HIS A 135 5.39 -12.55 4.40
N LEU A 136 5.23 -11.23 4.45
CA LEU A 136 5.73 -10.40 5.54
C LEU A 136 4.59 -10.08 6.49
N GLU A 137 4.87 -10.14 7.79
CA GLU A 137 3.93 -9.86 8.86
C GLU A 137 4.26 -8.53 9.52
N VAL A 138 3.22 -7.86 10.01
CA VAL A 138 3.33 -6.60 10.74
C VAL A 138 2.49 -6.78 11.99
N GLU A 139 3.11 -6.64 13.15
CA GLU A 139 2.43 -6.82 14.42
C GLU A 139 1.88 -5.48 14.90
N VAL A 140 0.66 -5.52 15.42
CA VAL A 140 0.00 -4.38 16.06
C VAL A 140 -0.56 -4.83 17.39
N GLU A 141 -0.47 -3.98 18.41
CA GLU A 141 -0.86 -4.35 19.77
C GLU A 141 -2.38 -4.55 19.92
N SER A 142 -3.18 -3.84 19.11
CA SER A 142 -4.64 -3.88 19.16
C SER A 142 -5.28 -3.26 17.92
N ALA A 143 -6.60 -3.43 17.79
CA ALA A 143 -7.38 -2.74 16.76
C ALA A 143 -7.32 -1.20 16.91
N GLU A 144 -7.21 -0.70 18.15
CA GLU A 144 -7.04 0.73 18.44
C GLU A 144 -5.69 1.24 17.91
N HIS A 145 -4.61 0.49 18.15
CA HIS A 145 -3.28 0.79 17.60
C HIS A 145 -3.35 0.85 16.06
N MET A 146 -3.95 -0.16 15.41
CA MET A 146 -4.11 -0.17 13.95
C MET A 146 -4.88 1.05 13.42
N ALA A 147 -5.97 1.43 14.08
CA ALA A 147 -6.80 2.57 13.68
C ALA A 147 -6.02 3.89 13.82
N TRP A 148 -5.33 4.08 14.95
CA TRP A 148 -4.48 5.25 15.18
C TRP A 148 -3.34 5.34 14.15
N ALA A 149 -2.59 4.26 13.92
CA ALA A 149 -1.50 4.23 12.96
C ALA A 149 -1.99 4.52 11.53
N SER A 150 -3.16 4.02 11.16
CA SER A 150 -3.80 4.31 9.87
C SER A 150 -4.23 5.77 9.74
N ALA A 151 -4.74 6.37 10.81
CA ALA A 151 -5.13 7.77 10.85
C ALA A 151 -3.91 8.72 10.74
N LEU A 152 -2.82 8.39 11.44
CA LEU A 152 -1.55 9.10 11.33
C LEU A 152 -1.01 9.05 9.89
N ALA A 153 -1.01 7.86 9.28
CA ALA A 153 -0.56 7.68 7.91
C ALA A 153 -1.45 8.44 6.90
N ALA A 154 -2.78 8.42 7.09
CA ALA A 154 -3.70 9.18 6.27
C ALA A 154 -3.41 10.69 6.31
N ARG A 155 -3.23 11.23 7.52
CA ARG A 155 -2.95 12.66 7.73
C ARG A 155 -1.63 13.06 7.07
N ALA A 156 -0.57 12.31 7.34
CA ALA A 156 0.74 12.57 6.75
C ALA A 156 0.72 12.52 5.21
N VAL A 157 -0.02 11.57 4.61
CA VAL A 157 -0.17 11.50 3.15
C VAL A 157 -0.97 12.69 2.61
N LEU A 158 -2.04 13.12 3.28
CA LEU A 158 -2.85 14.25 2.86
C LEU A 158 -2.10 15.58 2.97
N ASP A 159 -1.31 15.76 4.02
CA ASP A 159 -0.52 16.98 4.26
C ASP A 159 0.60 17.15 3.22
N ALA A 160 1.15 16.05 2.69
CA ALA A 160 2.23 16.04 1.71
C ALA A 160 1.86 15.31 0.40
N ASN A 161 0.64 15.53 -0.10
CA ASN A 161 0.06 14.80 -1.25
C ASN A 161 0.52 15.31 -2.63
N ASP A 162 1.82 15.58 -2.84
CA ASP A 162 2.37 15.84 -4.19
C ASP A 162 3.11 14.61 -4.73
N TRP A 163 2.40 13.85 -5.56
CA TRP A 163 2.92 12.64 -6.20
C TRP A 163 4.14 12.91 -7.08
N ARG A 164 4.34 14.13 -7.59
CA ARG A 164 5.50 14.48 -8.44
C ARG A 164 6.80 14.41 -7.65
N TYR A 165 6.77 14.90 -6.42
CA TYR A 165 7.92 14.84 -5.50
C TYR A 165 8.27 13.38 -5.19
N SER A 166 7.25 12.55 -4.99
CA SER A 166 7.36 11.12 -4.77
C SER A 166 7.96 10.36 -5.97
N ILE A 167 7.48 10.62 -7.19
CA ILE A 167 8.00 9.97 -8.43
C ILE A 167 9.47 10.37 -8.65
N ARG A 168 9.79 11.66 -8.51
CA ARG A 168 11.16 12.17 -8.65
C ARG A 168 12.11 11.53 -7.64
N ASN A 169 11.70 11.43 -6.36
CA ASN A 169 12.54 10.87 -5.29
C ASN A 169 12.74 9.35 -5.42
N GLN A 170 11.87 8.65 -6.16
CA GLN A 170 12.01 7.23 -6.45
C GLN A 170 12.84 6.94 -7.72
N GLY A 171 13.41 7.98 -8.36
CA GLY A 171 14.27 7.83 -9.54
C GLY A 171 13.53 7.39 -10.81
N VAL A 172 12.19 7.44 -10.81
CA VAL A 172 11.39 7.13 -11.98
C VAL A 172 11.34 8.38 -12.87
N LEU A 173 12.13 8.38 -13.94
CA LEU A 173 12.03 9.40 -15.00
C LEU A 173 10.63 9.30 -15.62
N THR A 174 9.80 10.30 -15.37
CA THR A 174 8.57 10.51 -16.11
C THR A 174 8.83 11.66 -17.08
N GLU A 175 8.50 11.44 -18.37
CA GLU A 175 8.35 12.54 -19.30
C GLU A 175 7.17 13.37 -18.81
N VAL A 176 7.43 14.64 -18.49
CA VAL A 176 6.39 15.65 -18.26
C VAL A 176 6.17 16.37 -19.58
#